data_AF-A0A7C5HLU3-F1
#
_entry.id   AF-A0A7C5HLU3-F1
#
_cell.length_a   1.000
_cell.length_b   1.000
_cell.length_c   1.000
_cell.angle_alpha   90.00
_cell.angle_beta   90.00
_cell.angle_gamma   90.00
#
_symmetry.space_group_name_H-M   'P 1'
#
loop_
_entity.id
_entity.type
_entity.pdbx_description
1 polymer ?
#
loop_
_entity_poly.entity_id
_entity_poly.type
_entity_poly.pdbx_seq_one_letter_code
_entity_poly.pdbx_strand_id
1 'polypeptide(L)'
;NGDFGHKLYPLTLSRYMMRVAAKDEELVDDCMSLWKKVRHDLYVWKNGRKEPKNPKNFTQEFVETFSKCMPVEPYTPVIESLTLSYTASVSLSDAALYQLTPFGCKAVRPGKKSSLLYPFDNEGELYIGIDSFRPGQNLSVLFQLADGSASPTVSKPEEHVVWSWLRSNEWVDFETSELSDDTAQLTRSGIIRFAVPSSATSGDSLLGGEELHWLRAVVKQTPEAVCKIIGIETQAARATRVTGSDAAGESAGQLAAQSIKKAVTPDASIKKITQPYASFGGRKAENETEFRTRVSERLRHRNRAITMWDYERLVLEAFPQIYKVKCLNHTRYEPNETGIGIYRELAPGHVTIVAVPNLLNNNAIDPLRPYTSLGELDLIKARLEQHTSELVTLHVENPVFETISTEFSVRFRQGVDEAFYIGQLQQELVKFLSPWAFEEGMDIAFGGSIHKSTLIDFVEERGYVDYVTNFKMYHTDGNGKKSGDLDQAAAALPLSILVSAQTSGHAITPISGELDE
;
A
#
# COMPACT_ATOMS: atom_id res chain seq x y z
N ASN A 1 -30.87 -0.55 28.00
CA ASN A 1 -29.50 -0.23 27.54
C ASN A 1 -28.75 -1.46 27.05
N GLY A 2 -29.44 -2.41 26.41
CA GLY A 2 -28.80 -3.48 25.65
C GLY A 2 -29.01 -3.19 24.18
N ASP A 3 -27.91 -3.20 23.44
CA ASP A 3 -27.77 -3.12 22.00
C ASP A 3 -28.72 -4.10 21.27
N PHE A 4 -29.99 -3.71 21.13
CA PHE A 4 -31.03 -4.54 20.53
C PHE A 4 -30.90 -4.45 19.01
N GLY A 5 -30.03 -5.29 18.45
CA GLY A 5 -29.97 -5.56 17.01
C GLY A 5 -28.99 -4.71 16.20
N HIS A 6 -28.20 -3.80 16.78
CA HIS A 6 -27.29 -2.94 16.01
C HIS A 6 -26.09 -3.71 15.44
N LYS A 7 -25.59 -4.74 16.14
CA LYS A 7 -24.56 -5.67 15.61
C LYS A 7 -25.07 -6.59 14.50
N LEU A 8 -26.37 -6.87 14.44
CA LEU A 8 -26.99 -7.75 13.45
C LEU A 8 -27.59 -6.98 12.27
N TYR A 9 -27.79 -5.67 12.41
CA TYR A 9 -28.34 -4.78 11.38
C TYR A 9 -27.57 -4.84 10.05
N PRO A 10 -26.21 -4.88 10.01
CA PRO A 10 -25.46 -4.98 8.76
C PRO A 10 -25.66 -6.32 8.04
N LEU A 11 -25.72 -7.42 8.81
CA LEU A 11 -26.05 -8.77 8.31
C LEU A 11 -27.48 -8.86 7.79
N THR A 12 -28.41 -8.14 8.44
CA THR A 12 -29.83 -8.14 8.07
C THR A 12 -30.07 -7.31 6.81
N LEU A 13 -29.41 -6.15 6.69
CA LEU A 13 -29.49 -5.26 5.52
C LEU A 13 -28.86 -5.89 4.28
N SER A 14 -27.68 -6.52 4.42
CA SER A 14 -26.99 -7.21 3.33
C SER A 14 -27.81 -8.39 2.79
N ARG A 15 -28.39 -9.22 3.67
CA ARG A 15 -29.25 -10.34 3.29
C ARG A 15 -30.57 -9.90 2.64
N TYR A 16 -31.16 -8.78 3.08
CA TYR A 16 -32.34 -8.19 2.44
C TYR A 16 -32.01 -7.66 1.02
N MET A 17 -30.88 -6.94 0.88
CA MET A 17 -30.40 -6.42 -0.40
C MET A 17 -30.10 -7.55 -1.41
N MET A 18 -29.49 -8.65 -0.96
CA MET A 18 -29.26 -9.84 -1.80
C MET A 18 -30.57 -10.48 -2.29
N ARG A 19 -31.62 -10.50 -1.45
CA ARG A 19 -32.93 -11.09 -1.79
C ARG A 19 -33.72 -10.24 -2.79
N VAL A 20 -33.65 -8.92 -2.68
CA VAL A 20 -34.23 -7.98 -3.68
C VAL A 20 -33.52 -8.10 -5.02
N ALA A 21 -32.21 -8.32 -5.02
CA ALA A 21 -31.42 -8.48 -6.23
C ALA A 21 -31.71 -9.80 -6.98
N ALA A 22 -32.16 -10.86 -6.28
CA ALA A 22 -32.37 -12.18 -6.85
C ALA A 22 -33.68 -12.36 -7.65
N LYS A 23 -34.61 -11.39 -7.65
CA LYS A 23 -35.91 -11.43 -8.37
C LYS A 23 -36.63 -12.80 -8.29
N ASP A 24 -36.66 -13.37 -7.09
CA ASP A 24 -37.23 -14.70 -6.87
C ASP A 24 -38.77 -14.64 -6.92
N GLU A 25 -39.40 -15.25 -7.93
CA GLU A 25 -40.84 -15.15 -8.20
C GLU A 25 -41.73 -15.99 -7.24
N GLU A 26 -41.15 -16.91 -6.46
CA GLU A 26 -41.92 -17.81 -5.58
C GLU A 26 -42.29 -17.21 -4.20
N LEU A 27 -41.84 -16.01 -3.86
CA LEU A 27 -42.05 -15.39 -2.53
C LEU A 27 -42.82 -14.07 -2.64
N VAL A 28 -44.15 -14.17 -2.58
CA VAL A 28 -45.08 -13.03 -2.67
C VAL A 28 -45.04 -12.11 -1.42
N ASP A 29 -44.49 -12.57 -0.29
CA ASP A 29 -44.51 -11.85 1.00
C ASP A 29 -43.10 -11.42 1.47
N ASP A 30 -42.94 -10.13 1.81
CA ASP A 30 -41.72 -9.56 2.43
C ASP A 30 -41.37 -10.21 3.81
N CYS A 31 -40.11 -10.12 4.23
CA CYS A 31 -39.58 -10.61 5.51
C CYS A 31 -40.42 -10.16 6.71
N MET A 32 -40.97 -8.94 6.67
CA MET A 32 -41.85 -8.40 7.71
C MET A 32 -43.23 -9.07 7.76
N SER A 33 -43.75 -9.58 6.63
CA SER A 33 -45.00 -10.35 6.58
C SER A 33 -44.81 -11.76 7.17
N LEU A 34 -43.72 -12.44 6.82
CA LEU A 34 -43.34 -13.72 7.41
C LEU A 34 -43.11 -13.58 8.92
N TRP A 35 -42.40 -12.54 9.34
CA TRP A 35 -42.21 -12.22 10.76
C TRP A 35 -43.53 -11.98 11.49
N LYS A 36 -44.48 -11.24 10.89
CA LYS A 36 -45.80 -11.01 11.48
C LYS A 36 -46.61 -12.30 11.69
N LYS A 37 -46.41 -13.32 10.85
CA LYS A 37 -47.07 -14.63 10.99
C LYS A 37 -46.49 -15.41 12.19
N VAL A 38 -45.17 -15.47 12.33
CA VAL A 38 -44.50 -16.33 13.32
C VAL A 38 -44.28 -15.65 14.68
N ARG A 39 -44.22 -14.31 14.74
CA ARG A 39 -43.98 -13.58 16.01
C ARG A 39 -44.99 -13.88 17.11
N HIS A 40 -46.21 -14.30 16.76
CA HIS A 40 -47.25 -14.57 17.75
C HIS A 40 -46.89 -15.76 18.67
N ASP A 41 -46.01 -16.65 18.23
CA ASP A 41 -45.60 -17.83 19.00
C ASP A 41 -44.61 -17.48 20.13
N LEU A 42 -43.95 -16.33 20.03
CA LEU A 42 -42.97 -15.82 21.00
C LEU A 42 -43.61 -15.05 22.17
N TYR A 43 -44.89 -14.66 22.04
CA TYR A 43 -45.60 -13.83 23.01
C TYR A 43 -46.90 -14.47 23.49
N VAL A 44 -47.22 -14.30 24.77
CA VAL A 44 -48.50 -14.68 25.36
C VAL A 44 -49.21 -13.43 25.88
N TRP A 45 -50.53 -13.40 25.79
CA TRP A 45 -51.33 -12.34 26.38
C TRP A 45 -51.58 -12.61 27.86
N LYS A 46 -51.13 -11.71 28.74
CA LYS A 46 -51.46 -11.69 30.17
C LYS A 46 -51.92 -10.29 30.56
N ASN A 47 -53.06 -10.18 31.24
CA ASN A 47 -53.61 -8.93 31.76
C ASN A 47 -53.63 -7.76 30.75
N GLY A 48 -54.06 -8.03 29.51
CA GLY A 48 -54.14 -7.00 28.47
C GLY A 48 -52.78 -6.51 27.93
N ARG A 49 -51.68 -7.20 28.25
CA ARG A 49 -50.34 -6.93 27.70
C ARG A 49 -49.75 -8.19 27.08
N LYS A 50 -48.98 -8.01 25.99
CA LYS A 50 -48.17 -9.07 25.38
C LYS A 50 -46.87 -9.21 26.16
N GLU A 51 -46.67 -10.36 26.77
CA GLU A 51 -45.44 -10.71 27.48
C GLU A 51 -44.69 -11.82 26.74
N PRO A 52 -43.35 -11.80 26.72
CA PRO A 52 -42.57 -12.87 26.13
C PRO A 52 -42.82 -14.20 26.86
N LYS A 53 -43.03 -15.28 26.12
CA LYS A 53 -43.37 -16.60 26.68
C LYS A 53 -42.28 -17.12 27.63
N ASN A 54 -41.01 -16.90 27.29
CA ASN A 54 -39.83 -17.24 28.08
C ASN A 54 -38.92 -16.01 28.26
N PRO A 55 -39.09 -15.19 29.31
CA PRO A 55 -38.35 -13.94 29.48
C PRO A 55 -36.82 -14.10 29.58
N LYS A 56 -36.36 -15.22 30.13
CA LYS A 56 -34.92 -15.50 30.34
C LYS A 56 -34.19 -15.89 29.05
N ASN A 57 -34.86 -16.58 28.13
CA ASN A 57 -34.28 -17.08 26.87
C ASN A 57 -34.86 -16.39 25.63
N PHE A 58 -35.64 -15.31 25.83
CA PHE A 58 -36.39 -14.64 24.78
C PHE A 58 -35.48 -14.20 23.62
N THR A 59 -34.30 -13.68 23.94
CA THR A 59 -33.34 -13.21 22.93
C THR A 59 -32.88 -14.34 22.02
N GLN A 60 -32.64 -15.54 22.57
CA GLN A 60 -32.18 -16.70 21.82
C GLN A 60 -33.32 -17.29 20.97
N GLU A 61 -34.52 -17.45 21.54
CA GLU A 61 -35.71 -17.90 20.81
C GLU A 61 -36.12 -16.91 19.71
N PHE A 62 -35.99 -15.60 19.96
CA PHE A 62 -36.22 -14.56 18.97
C PHE A 62 -35.25 -14.70 17.79
N VAL A 63 -33.96 -14.86 18.06
CA VAL A 63 -32.93 -14.99 17.02
C VAL A 63 -33.14 -16.26 16.19
N GLU A 64 -33.42 -17.40 16.83
CA GLU A 64 -33.73 -18.64 16.11
C GLU A 64 -34.97 -18.50 15.23
N THR A 65 -36.05 -17.94 15.77
CA THR A 65 -37.32 -17.79 15.04
C THR A 65 -37.20 -16.77 13.90
N PHE A 66 -36.47 -15.67 14.12
CA PHE A 66 -36.19 -14.66 13.11
C PHE A 66 -35.24 -15.19 12.02
N SER A 67 -34.25 -16.02 12.40
CA SER A 67 -33.31 -16.64 11.45
C SER A 67 -34.00 -17.58 10.46
N LYS A 68 -35.07 -18.28 10.88
CA LYS A 68 -35.90 -19.12 10.00
C LYS A 68 -36.68 -18.31 8.95
N CYS A 69 -36.86 -17.00 9.18
CA CYS A 69 -37.47 -16.10 8.22
C CYS A 69 -36.45 -15.49 7.23
N MET A 70 -35.14 -15.64 7.52
CA MET A 70 -34.06 -15.18 6.65
C MET A 70 -33.78 -16.20 5.55
N PRO A 71 -33.40 -15.76 4.33
CA PRO A 71 -33.00 -16.68 3.27
C PRO A 71 -31.72 -17.42 3.68
N VAL A 72 -31.61 -18.69 3.26
CA VAL A 72 -30.38 -19.47 3.41
C VAL A 72 -29.29 -18.81 2.57
N GLU A 73 -28.07 -18.75 3.11
CA GLU A 73 -26.93 -18.19 2.39
C GLU A 73 -26.76 -18.94 1.05
N PRO A 74 -26.61 -18.23 -0.09
CA PRO A 74 -26.45 -18.89 -1.37
C PRO A 74 -25.22 -19.79 -1.30
N TYR A 75 -25.40 -21.05 -1.67
CA TYR A 75 -24.30 -21.99 -1.79
C TYR A 75 -23.27 -21.39 -2.77
N THR A 76 -22.10 -21.03 -2.25
CA THR A 76 -20.98 -20.61 -3.07
C THR A 76 -20.19 -21.87 -3.36
N PRO A 77 -20.31 -22.49 -4.55
CA PRO A 77 -19.55 -23.69 -4.86
C PRO A 77 -18.06 -23.36 -4.82
N VAL A 78 -17.37 -23.90 -3.83
CA VAL A 78 -15.90 -23.87 -3.79
C VAL A 78 -15.44 -25.13 -4.51
N ILE A 79 -15.03 -24.97 -5.77
CA ILE A 79 -14.39 -26.05 -6.52
C ILE A 79 -12.90 -26.00 -6.18
N GLU A 80 -12.41 -27.00 -5.45
CA GLU A 80 -11.00 -27.13 -5.10
C GLU A 80 -10.12 -27.41 -6.34
N SER A 81 -10.63 -28.23 -7.27
CA SER A 81 -10.10 -28.37 -8.63
C SER A 81 -11.13 -29.03 -9.56
N LEU A 82 -11.15 -28.64 -10.83
CA LEU A 82 -11.93 -29.28 -11.89
C LEU A 82 -10.99 -29.71 -13.01
N THR A 83 -10.77 -31.00 -13.16
CA THR A 83 -9.98 -31.57 -14.27
C THR A 83 -10.90 -32.30 -15.24
N LEU A 84 -11.01 -31.78 -16.47
CA LEU A 84 -11.71 -32.41 -17.58
C LEU A 84 -10.69 -32.79 -18.65
N SER A 85 -10.59 -34.07 -18.99
CA SER A 85 -9.81 -34.55 -20.14
C SER A 85 -10.76 -35.13 -21.16
N TYR A 86 -10.90 -34.47 -22.30
CA TYR A 86 -11.63 -34.98 -23.45
C TYR A 86 -10.86 -34.64 -24.72
N THR A 87 -10.94 -35.52 -25.70
CA THR A 87 -10.36 -35.29 -27.03
C THR A 87 -11.50 -35.30 -28.03
N ALA A 88 -11.76 -34.14 -28.64
CA ALA A 88 -12.70 -34.00 -29.74
C ALA A 88 -11.95 -33.47 -30.97
N SER A 89 -12.26 -33.98 -32.15
CA SER A 89 -11.66 -33.52 -33.40
C SER A 89 -12.75 -33.29 -34.43
N VAL A 90 -12.68 -32.17 -35.12
CA VAL A 90 -13.58 -31.80 -36.22
C VAL A 90 -12.75 -31.13 -37.31
N SER A 91 -13.03 -31.47 -38.57
CA SER A 91 -12.40 -30.80 -39.71
C SER A 91 -13.28 -29.63 -40.14
N LEU A 92 -12.71 -28.42 -40.16
CA LEU A 92 -13.40 -27.21 -40.60
C LEU A 92 -13.08 -26.98 -42.08
N SER A 93 -14.10 -26.96 -42.95
CA SER A 93 -13.94 -26.68 -44.40
C SER A 93 -14.10 -25.19 -44.73
N ASP A 94 -15.16 -24.55 -44.20
CA ASP A 94 -15.52 -23.14 -44.46
C ASP A 94 -15.77 -22.36 -43.15
N ALA A 95 -15.09 -22.73 -42.06
CA ALA A 95 -15.28 -22.11 -40.74
C ALA A 95 -13.94 -21.65 -40.16
N ALA A 96 -13.97 -20.48 -39.50
CA ALA A 96 -12.83 -19.95 -38.77
C ALA A 96 -13.00 -20.24 -37.28
N LEU A 97 -11.91 -20.69 -36.64
CA LEU A 97 -11.88 -20.86 -35.20
C LEU A 97 -11.47 -19.53 -34.56
N TYR A 98 -12.28 -19.04 -33.63
CA TYR A 98 -11.97 -17.89 -32.81
C TYR A 98 -11.75 -18.33 -31.36
N GLN A 99 -10.66 -17.86 -30.77
CA GLN A 99 -10.39 -17.99 -29.36
C GLN A 99 -10.98 -16.77 -28.64
N LEU A 100 -11.80 -17.00 -27.62
CA LEU A 100 -12.31 -15.94 -26.77
C LEU A 100 -11.19 -15.43 -25.86
N THR A 101 -11.04 -14.11 -25.80
CA THR A 101 -10.14 -13.41 -24.89
C THR A 101 -10.99 -12.70 -23.82
N PRO A 102 -10.40 -12.15 -22.74
CA PRO A 102 -11.17 -11.50 -21.68
C PRO A 102 -12.10 -10.38 -22.16
N PHE A 103 -11.70 -9.67 -23.22
CA PHE A 103 -12.41 -8.49 -23.72
C PHE A 103 -12.85 -8.62 -25.19
N GLY A 104 -12.67 -9.78 -25.82
CA GLY A 104 -12.94 -9.91 -27.26
C GLY A 104 -12.65 -11.30 -27.82
N CYS A 105 -12.18 -11.34 -29.07
CA CYS A 105 -11.84 -12.58 -29.73
C CYS A 105 -10.66 -12.45 -30.69
N LYS A 106 -9.94 -13.56 -30.85
CA LYS A 106 -8.78 -13.68 -31.74
C LYS A 106 -8.96 -14.85 -32.69
N ALA A 107 -8.78 -14.62 -33.98
CA ALA A 107 -8.79 -15.68 -34.98
C ALA A 107 -7.57 -16.60 -34.81
N VAL A 108 -7.80 -17.91 -34.74
CA VAL A 108 -6.74 -18.92 -34.64
C VAL A 108 -6.27 -19.26 -36.06
N ARG A 109 -4.99 -19.00 -36.35
CA ARG A 109 -4.40 -19.33 -37.65
C ARG A 109 -4.13 -20.84 -37.77
N PRO A 110 -4.43 -21.47 -38.91
CA PRO A 110 -4.09 -22.87 -39.16
C PRO A 110 -2.59 -23.14 -38.97
N GLY A 111 -2.25 -24.27 -38.35
CA GLY A 111 -0.85 -24.71 -38.15
C GLY A 111 -0.16 -24.18 -36.89
N LYS A 112 -0.73 -23.22 -36.17
CA LYS A 112 -0.22 -22.76 -34.87
C LYS A 112 -0.91 -23.51 -33.72
N LYS A 113 -0.15 -24.28 -32.94
CA LYS A 113 -0.67 -24.88 -31.69
C LYS A 113 -1.16 -23.76 -30.77
N SER A 114 -2.44 -23.83 -30.40
CA SER A 114 -3.09 -22.86 -29.54
C SER A 114 -3.85 -23.61 -28.45
N SER A 115 -3.85 -23.08 -27.22
CA SER A 115 -4.66 -23.60 -26.13
C SER A 115 -6.14 -23.32 -26.39
N LEU A 116 -7.04 -24.12 -25.79
CA LEU A 116 -8.48 -23.85 -25.86
C LEU A 116 -8.83 -22.55 -25.13
N LEU A 117 -8.29 -22.37 -23.93
CA LEU A 117 -8.44 -21.17 -23.11
C LEU A 117 -7.33 -20.17 -23.43
N TYR A 118 -7.62 -18.88 -23.30
CA TYR A 118 -6.61 -17.83 -23.42
C TYR A 118 -5.55 -18.01 -22.33
N PRO A 119 -4.26 -18.12 -22.68
CA PRO A 119 -3.21 -18.28 -21.69
C PRO A 119 -2.97 -16.94 -20.96
N PHE A 120 -2.88 -17.00 -19.63
CA PHE A 120 -2.48 -15.88 -18.80
C PHE A 120 -1.08 -16.17 -18.26
N ASP A 121 -0.07 -15.66 -18.95
CA ASP A 121 1.34 -15.87 -18.59
C ASP A 121 1.85 -14.78 -17.63
N ASN A 122 1.03 -13.78 -17.32
CA ASN A 122 1.40 -12.57 -16.59
C ASN A 122 0.56 -12.43 -15.31
N GLU A 123 1.21 -12.08 -14.20
CA GLU A 123 0.52 -11.82 -12.92
C GLU A 123 -0.24 -10.48 -12.90
N GLY A 124 0.13 -9.51 -13.76
CA GLY A 124 -0.56 -8.23 -13.85
C GLY A 124 -0.54 -7.62 -15.24
N GLU A 125 -1.68 -7.08 -15.69
CA GLU A 125 -1.82 -6.40 -16.98
C GLU A 125 -2.69 -5.15 -16.84
N LEU A 126 -2.27 -4.05 -17.48
CA LEU A 126 -3.02 -2.80 -17.60
C LEU A 126 -3.29 -2.51 -19.07
N TYR A 127 -4.54 -2.28 -19.43
CA TYR A 127 -4.97 -1.93 -20.79
C TYR A 127 -5.46 -0.48 -20.83
N ILE A 128 -4.95 0.31 -21.77
CA ILE A 128 -5.28 1.73 -21.94
C ILE A 128 -5.79 1.94 -23.37
N GLY A 129 -7.08 2.26 -23.50
CA GLY A 129 -7.71 2.62 -24.77
C GLY A 129 -7.66 4.12 -24.98
N ILE A 130 -7.15 4.56 -26.12
CA ILE A 130 -6.97 5.97 -26.48
C ILE A 130 -7.90 6.30 -27.62
N ASP A 131 -8.77 7.27 -27.40
CA ASP A 131 -9.68 7.79 -28.39
C ASP A 131 -9.03 8.94 -29.18
N SER A 132 -9.55 9.20 -30.39
CA SER A 132 -9.21 10.38 -31.20
C SER A 132 -7.70 10.60 -31.44
N PHE A 133 -6.88 9.55 -31.35
CA PHE A 133 -5.44 9.60 -31.54
C PHE A 133 -5.05 9.33 -33.00
N ARG A 134 -3.99 9.97 -33.48
CA ARG A 134 -3.44 9.73 -34.82
C ARG A 134 -2.10 9.01 -34.69
N PRO A 135 -2.00 7.74 -35.14
CA PRO A 135 -0.75 7.00 -35.14
C PRO A 135 0.41 7.75 -35.83
N GLY A 136 1.64 7.56 -35.35
CA GLY A 136 2.82 8.29 -35.80
C GLY A 136 3.10 9.59 -35.01
N GLN A 137 2.36 9.84 -33.93
CA GLN A 137 2.59 10.96 -33.02
C GLN A 137 3.09 10.48 -31.65
N ASN A 138 3.70 11.40 -30.90
CA ASN A 138 4.11 11.14 -29.52
C ASN A 138 2.95 11.37 -28.56
N LEU A 139 2.65 10.37 -27.75
CA LEU A 139 1.69 10.46 -26.65
C LEU A 139 2.44 10.61 -25.33
N SER A 140 2.22 11.71 -24.62
CA SER A 140 2.76 11.91 -23.26
C SER A 140 1.68 11.62 -22.23
N VAL A 141 1.93 10.66 -21.34
CA VAL A 141 0.97 10.22 -20.32
C VAL A 141 1.61 10.35 -18.94
N LEU A 142 0.98 11.12 -18.06
CA LEU A 142 1.34 11.17 -16.64
C LEU A 142 0.70 9.99 -15.92
N PHE A 143 1.55 9.21 -15.25
CA PHE A 143 1.15 8.23 -14.26
C PHE A 143 1.36 8.84 -12.88
N GLN A 144 0.26 9.19 -12.22
CA GLN A 144 0.31 9.55 -10.81
C GLN A 144 0.18 8.27 -10.00
N LEU A 145 1.21 7.98 -9.21
CA LEU A 145 1.28 6.80 -8.39
C LEU A 145 1.19 7.19 -6.90
N ALA A 146 0.74 6.25 -6.08
CA ALA A 146 0.85 6.34 -4.64
C ALA A 146 2.28 5.95 -4.26
N ASP A 147 3.18 6.93 -4.17
CA ASP A 147 4.57 6.69 -3.80
C ASP A 147 4.64 5.99 -2.44
N GLY A 148 5.46 4.93 -2.34
CA GLY A 148 5.56 4.09 -1.14
C GLY A 148 4.48 3.00 -1.00
N SER A 149 3.61 2.82 -2.00
CA SER A 149 2.64 1.72 -2.03
C SER A 149 3.16 0.41 -2.62
N ALA A 150 4.28 0.47 -3.35
CA ALA A 150 5.02 -0.72 -3.73
C ALA A 150 5.53 -1.43 -2.47
N SER A 151 5.45 -2.75 -2.45
CA SER A 151 5.94 -3.58 -1.37
C SER A 151 7.46 -3.35 -1.19
N PRO A 152 7.89 -2.75 -0.08
CA PRO A 152 9.27 -2.33 0.12
C PRO A 152 10.21 -3.50 0.42
N THR A 153 9.65 -4.70 0.65
CA THR A 153 10.38 -5.92 1.00
C THR A 153 10.55 -6.87 -0.18
N VAL A 154 10.07 -6.52 -1.37
CA VAL A 154 10.16 -7.37 -2.56
C VAL A 154 11.26 -6.84 -3.48
N SER A 155 12.15 -7.73 -3.92
CA SER A 155 13.15 -7.39 -4.93
C SER A 155 12.48 -7.22 -6.29
N LYS A 156 12.61 -6.03 -6.88
CA LYS A 156 12.08 -5.73 -8.20
C LYS A 156 12.96 -6.34 -9.30
N PRO A 157 12.40 -7.06 -10.29
CA PRO A 157 13.13 -7.49 -11.47
C PRO A 157 13.66 -6.30 -12.31
N GLU A 158 14.77 -6.47 -13.03
CA GLU A 158 15.35 -5.40 -13.88
C GLU A 158 14.40 -4.97 -15.01
N GLU A 159 13.78 -5.94 -15.70
CA GLU A 159 12.76 -5.72 -16.74
C GLU A 159 11.39 -6.12 -16.20
N HIS A 160 10.83 -5.30 -15.32
CA HIS A 160 9.60 -5.62 -14.60
C HIS A 160 8.33 -5.23 -15.35
N VAL A 161 8.31 -4.05 -15.97
CA VAL A 161 7.17 -3.52 -16.72
C VAL A 161 7.51 -3.47 -18.20
N VAL A 162 6.78 -4.24 -19.01
CA VAL A 162 6.90 -4.24 -20.47
C VAL A 162 5.71 -3.51 -21.07
N TRP A 163 5.98 -2.51 -21.91
CA TRP A 163 4.96 -1.78 -22.64
C TRP A 163 4.80 -2.33 -24.06
N SER A 164 3.57 -2.57 -24.48
CA SER A 164 3.20 -3.00 -25.83
C SER A 164 2.09 -2.11 -26.39
N TRP A 165 1.96 -2.09 -27.71
CA TRP A 165 0.84 -1.50 -28.44
C TRP A 165 0.16 -2.55 -29.34
N LEU A 166 -1.09 -2.30 -29.70
CA LEU A 166 -1.89 -3.24 -30.48
C LEU A 166 -1.78 -3.00 -31.99
N ARG A 167 -1.54 -4.08 -32.73
CA ARG A 167 -1.53 -4.10 -34.19
C ARG A 167 -2.20 -5.36 -34.72
N SER A 168 -3.32 -5.22 -35.44
CA SER A 168 -3.98 -6.33 -36.14
C SER A 168 -4.20 -7.56 -35.24
N ASN A 169 -4.77 -7.33 -34.05
CA ASN A 169 -5.00 -8.33 -32.99
C ASN A 169 -3.73 -9.01 -32.42
N GLU A 170 -2.56 -8.39 -32.57
CA GLU A 170 -1.29 -8.84 -32.01
C GLU A 170 -0.63 -7.70 -31.20
N TRP A 171 -0.16 -8.05 -30.00
CA TRP A 171 0.63 -7.14 -29.18
C TRP A 171 2.05 -7.07 -29.69
N VAL A 172 2.55 -5.85 -29.88
CA VAL A 172 3.93 -5.57 -30.29
C VAL A 172 4.58 -4.73 -29.19
N ASP A 173 5.72 -5.18 -28.68
CA ASP A 173 6.45 -4.47 -27.64
C ASP A 173 7.11 -3.20 -28.20
N PHE A 174 7.16 -2.14 -27.39
CA PHE A 174 7.88 -0.92 -27.77
C PHE A 174 9.39 -1.16 -27.75
N GLU A 175 10.10 -0.58 -28.72
CA GLU A 175 11.56 -0.53 -28.67
C GLU A 175 12.04 0.55 -27.69
N THR A 176 13.27 0.43 -27.18
CA THR A 176 13.87 1.42 -26.26
C THR A 176 13.92 2.84 -26.84
N SER A 177 13.96 2.97 -28.17
CA SER A 177 13.96 4.28 -28.85
C SER A 177 12.56 4.91 -28.94
N GLU A 178 11.51 4.12 -28.81
CA GLU A 178 10.10 4.52 -28.94
C GLU A 178 9.45 4.85 -27.59
N LEU A 179 10.15 4.56 -26.48
CA LEU A 179 9.65 4.71 -25.13
C LEU A 179 10.62 5.52 -24.27
N SER A 180 10.10 6.57 -23.65
CA SER A 180 10.81 7.29 -22.58
C SER A 180 9.98 7.22 -21.30
N ASP A 181 10.51 6.54 -20.29
CA ASP A 181 9.83 6.29 -19.01
C ASP A 181 10.50 7.05 -17.86
N ASP A 182 9.84 8.10 -17.36
CA ASP A 182 10.30 8.84 -16.18
C ASP A 182 9.83 8.19 -14.84
N THR A 183 8.97 7.17 -14.88
CA THR A 183 8.35 6.49 -13.71
C THR A 183 9.23 5.40 -13.09
N ALA A 184 10.38 5.11 -13.70
CA ALA A 184 11.25 4.00 -13.32
C ALA A 184 10.47 2.68 -13.22
N GLN A 185 9.76 2.34 -14.31
CA GLN A 185 8.88 1.18 -14.41
C GLN A 185 7.81 1.16 -13.30
N LEU A 186 7.05 2.25 -13.17
CA LEU A 186 5.93 2.40 -12.23
C LEU A 186 6.30 2.31 -10.73
N THR A 187 7.51 2.70 -10.33
CA THR A 187 7.89 2.81 -8.90
C THR A 187 7.75 4.20 -8.32
N ARG A 188 7.58 5.21 -9.19
CA ARG A 188 7.34 6.60 -8.80
C ARG A 188 6.46 7.30 -9.82
N SER A 189 5.79 8.35 -9.38
CA SER A 189 5.04 9.23 -10.26
C SER A 189 5.93 9.84 -11.36
N GLY A 190 5.45 9.87 -12.60
CA GLY A 190 6.25 10.30 -13.74
C GLY A 190 5.47 10.32 -15.06
N ILE A 191 6.10 10.87 -16.10
CA ILE A 191 5.53 10.92 -17.44
C ILE A 191 6.19 9.83 -18.28
N ILE A 192 5.37 9.01 -18.94
CA ILE A 192 5.81 8.09 -19.97
C ILE A 192 5.45 8.69 -21.33
N ARG A 193 6.42 8.73 -22.23
CA ARG A 193 6.25 9.20 -23.61
C ARG A 193 6.34 8.01 -24.54
N PHE A 194 5.27 7.79 -25.29
CA PHE A 194 5.14 6.72 -26.28
C PHE A 194 5.21 7.34 -27.67
N ALA A 195 6.20 6.96 -28.47
CA ALA A 195 6.23 7.21 -29.90
C ALA A 195 5.44 6.09 -30.59
N VAL A 196 4.11 6.23 -30.67
CA VAL A 196 3.26 5.16 -31.20
C VAL A 196 3.44 5.08 -32.71
N PRO A 197 3.86 3.93 -33.27
CA PRO A 197 4.12 3.80 -34.71
C PRO A 197 2.88 4.06 -35.55
N SER A 198 3.06 4.55 -36.78
CA SER A 198 1.96 4.81 -37.72
C SER A 198 1.19 3.56 -38.15
N SER A 199 1.74 2.37 -37.89
CA SER A 199 1.13 1.07 -38.16
C SER A 199 0.16 0.59 -37.06
N ALA A 200 -0.05 1.36 -36.00
CA ALA A 200 -1.04 1.04 -34.97
C ALA A 200 -2.47 1.03 -35.56
N THR A 201 -3.21 -0.03 -35.27
CA THR A 201 -4.58 -0.22 -35.77
C THR A 201 -5.60 0.27 -34.73
N SER A 202 -6.83 0.50 -35.19
CA SER A 202 -8.03 0.72 -34.36
C SER A 202 -9.08 -0.33 -34.73
N GLY A 203 -10.08 -0.56 -33.87
CA GLY A 203 -11.16 -1.51 -34.17
C GLY A 203 -10.76 -2.98 -34.05
N ASP A 204 -9.64 -3.28 -33.40
CA ASP A 204 -9.15 -4.64 -33.21
C ASP A 204 -10.11 -5.47 -32.33
N SER A 205 -10.57 -6.61 -32.85
CA SER A 205 -11.51 -7.52 -32.17
C SER A 205 -10.97 -8.11 -30.87
N LEU A 206 -9.65 -8.04 -30.63
CA LEU A 206 -9.00 -8.53 -29.42
C LEU A 206 -9.52 -7.85 -28.15
N LEU A 207 -9.90 -6.57 -28.25
CA LEU A 207 -10.38 -5.73 -27.15
C LEU A 207 -11.75 -5.10 -27.48
N GLY A 208 -12.66 -5.92 -27.99
CA GLY A 208 -14.07 -5.55 -28.17
C GLY A 208 -14.40 -4.85 -29.49
N GLY A 209 -13.41 -4.53 -30.33
CA GLY A 209 -13.63 -3.94 -31.66
C GLY A 209 -14.01 -2.46 -31.64
N GLU A 210 -13.79 -1.76 -30.53
CA GLU A 210 -13.98 -0.31 -30.46
C GLU A 210 -12.89 0.42 -31.28
N GLU A 211 -13.24 1.57 -31.86
CA GLU A 211 -12.33 2.42 -32.63
C GLU A 211 -11.35 3.20 -31.73
N LEU A 212 -10.61 2.46 -30.91
CA LEU A 212 -9.60 2.95 -29.98
C LEU A 212 -8.24 2.38 -30.35
N HIS A 213 -7.20 3.14 -30.05
CA HIS A 213 -5.82 2.65 -30.08
C HIS A 213 -5.43 2.15 -28.70
N TRP A 214 -4.87 0.95 -28.63
CA TRP A 214 -4.62 0.29 -27.35
C TRP A 214 -3.15 0.22 -27.00
N LEU A 215 -2.83 0.62 -25.78
CA LEU A 215 -1.57 0.35 -25.11
C LEU A 215 -1.78 -0.68 -24.01
N ARG A 216 -0.73 -1.44 -23.71
CA ARG A 216 -0.72 -2.42 -22.64
C ARG A 216 0.57 -2.32 -21.84
N ALA A 217 0.46 -2.34 -20.52
CA ALA A 217 1.58 -2.62 -19.62
C ALA A 217 1.44 -4.03 -19.06
N VAL A 218 2.53 -4.78 -19.03
CA VAL A 218 2.57 -6.16 -18.53
C VAL A 218 3.60 -6.29 -17.43
N VAL A 219 3.21 -6.97 -16.37
CA VAL A 219 4.09 -7.43 -15.29
C VAL A 219 4.00 -8.95 -15.21
N LYS A 220 5.11 -9.63 -15.48
CA LYS A 220 5.15 -11.11 -15.48
C LYS A 220 5.01 -11.70 -14.09
N GLN A 221 5.74 -11.15 -13.13
CA GLN A 221 5.82 -11.64 -11.76
C GLN A 221 5.93 -10.48 -10.77
N THR A 222 5.56 -10.69 -9.51
CA THR A 222 5.72 -9.72 -8.41
C THR A 222 5.06 -8.36 -8.70
N PRO A 223 3.76 -8.29 -9.03
CA PRO A 223 3.05 -7.02 -9.27
C PRO A 223 3.07 -6.10 -8.04
N GLU A 224 3.41 -6.64 -6.88
CA GLU A 224 3.52 -5.93 -5.61
C GLU A 224 4.70 -4.95 -5.59
N ALA A 225 5.70 -5.12 -6.47
CA ALA A 225 6.86 -4.23 -6.56
C ALA A 225 6.61 -2.95 -7.40
N VAL A 226 5.42 -2.79 -8.00
CA VAL A 226 4.98 -1.51 -8.60
C VAL A 226 4.05 -0.75 -7.67
N CYS A 227 4.04 0.58 -7.79
CA CYS A 227 3.14 1.41 -7.01
C CYS A 227 1.70 1.32 -7.55
N LYS A 228 0.74 1.47 -6.63
CA LYS A 228 -0.68 1.63 -6.95
C LYS A 228 -0.89 2.91 -7.76
N ILE A 229 -1.66 2.80 -8.83
CA ILE A 229 -2.00 3.94 -9.70
C ILE A 229 -3.12 4.75 -9.05
N ILE A 230 -2.90 6.05 -8.87
CA ILE A 230 -3.92 7.01 -8.42
C ILE A 230 -4.67 7.57 -9.63
N GLY A 231 -3.95 7.89 -10.70
CA GLY A 231 -4.53 8.48 -11.89
C GLY A 231 -3.61 8.40 -13.11
N ILE A 232 -4.22 8.43 -14.28
CA ILE A 232 -3.57 8.41 -15.58
C ILE A 232 -4.11 9.61 -16.37
N GLU A 233 -3.24 10.54 -16.74
CA GLU A 233 -3.63 11.78 -17.42
C GLU A 233 -2.84 11.92 -18.72
N THR A 234 -3.53 12.17 -19.83
CA THR A 234 -2.89 12.31 -21.15
C THR A 234 -2.47 13.74 -21.44
N GLN A 235 -1.59 13.91 -22.43
CA GLN A 235 -1.04 15.21 -22.86
C GLN A 235 -0.34 15.99 -21.73
N ALA A 236 0.31 15.26 -20.83
CA ALA A 236 0.98 15.84 -19.69
C ALA A 236 2.37 16.38 -20.03
N ALA A 237 2.75 17.49 -19.40
CA ALA A 237 4.08 18.08 -19.48
C ALA A 237 4.57 18.52 -18.10
N ARG A 238 5.89 18.47 -17.88
CA ARG A 238 6.52 18.94 -16.64
C ARG A 238 6.78 20.44 -16.74
N ALA A 239 6.27 21.20 -15.78
CA ALA A 239 6.58 22.61 -15.60
C ALA A 239 7.52 22.79 -14.39
N THR A 240 8.52 23.66 -14.51
CA THR A 240 9.45 24.01 -13.43
C THR A 240 9.24 25.47 -13.04
N ARG A 241 9.33 25.77 -11.74
CA ARG A 241 9.21 27.15 -11.26
C ARG A 241 10.47 27.91 -11.68
N VAL A 242 10.29 29.02 -12.38
CA VAL A 242 11.35 29.99 -12.66
C VAL A 242 11.26 31.11 -11.62
N THR A 243 12.27 31.24 -10.77
CA THR A 243 12.37 32.35 -9.81
C THR A 243 13.18 33.49 -10.42
N GLY A 244 12.61 34.70 -10.47
CA GLY A 244 13.34 35.91 -10.85
C GLY A 244 14.26 36.41 -9.73
N SER A 245 15.17 37.33 -10.05
CA SER A 245 16.13 37.93 -9.09
C SER A 245 15.48 38.58 -7.87
N ASP A 246 14.21 38.96 -7.97
CA ASP A 246 13.51 39.75 -6.96
C ASP A 246 12.64 38.88 -6.02
N ALA A 247 12.64 37.55 -6.18
CA ALA A 247 11.84 36.62 -5.39
C ALA A 247 12.53 36.14 -4.09
N ALA A 248 13.48 36.92 -3.57
CA ALA A 248 14.19 36.65 -2.32
C ALA A 248 13.29 36.90 -1.11
N GLY A 249 12.26 36.06 -0.91
CA GLY A 249 11.36 36.17 0.24
C GLY A 249 10.04 35.41 0.09
N GLU A 250 9.65 35.03 -1.12
CA GLU A 250 8.44 34.24 -1.30
C GLU A 250 8.71 32.78 -0.96
N SER A 251 8.11 32.33 0.16
CA SER A 251 8.17 30.97 0.67
C SER A 251 8.09 29.94 -0.47
N ALA A 252 9.11 29.09 -0.57
CA ALA A 252 9.16 27.92 -1.44
C ALA A 252 8.24 26.81 -0.90
N GLY A 253 6.98 27.15 -0.59
CA GLY A 253 5.96 26.19 -0.23
C GLY A 253 5.52 25.39 -1.45
N GLN A 254 5.04 24.17 -1.20
CA GLN A 254 4.37 23.38 -2.22
C GLN A 254 3.12 24.14 -2.69
N LEU A 255 3.02 24.34 -4.01
CA LEU A 255 1.84 24.89 -4.65
C LEU A 255 0.72 23.86 -4.59
N ALA A 256 -0.44 24.25 -4.06
CA ALA A 256 -1.61 23.38 -3.97
C ALA A 256 -2.08 22.92 -5.35
N ALA A 257 -2.77 21.78 -5.39
CA ALA A 257 -3.41 21.27 -6.60
C ALA A 257 -4.34 22.32 -7.22
N GLN A 258 -4.48 22.29 -8.55
CA GLN A 258 -5.35 23.15 -9.36
C GLN A 258 -5.01 24.65 -9.31
N SER A 259 -3.82 25.01 -8.86
CA SER A 259 -3.39 26.42 -8.78
C SER A 259 -3.05 27.01 -10.15
N ILE A 260 -2.33 26.26 -11.00
CA ILE A 260 -2.00 26.72 -12.36
C ILE A 260 -3.21 26.50 -13.28
N LYS A 261 -3.76 27.59 -13.82
CA LYS A 261 -4.96 27.59 -14.67
C LYS A 261 -4.77 28.21 -16.06
N LYS A 262 -3.70 29.00 -16.27
CA LYS A 262 -3.47 29.76 -17.50
C LYS A 262 -1.97 29.90 -17.78
N ALA A 263 -1.60 29.99 -19.05
CA ALA A 263 -0.24 30.33 -19.48
C ALA A 263 -0.02 31.85 -19.39
N VAL A 264 1.24 32.26 -19.22
CA VAL A 264 1.63 33.68 -19.21
C VAL A 264 1.38 34.31 -20.58
N THR A 265 1.85 33.65 -21.64
CA THR A 265 1.52 34.00 -23.02
C THR A 265 0.41 33.06 -23.48
N PRO A 266 -0.80 33.57 -23.81
CA PRO A 266 -1.90 32.72 -24.23
C PRO A 266 -1.63 32.13 -25.63
N ASP A 267 -1.94 30.85 -25.81
CA ASP A 267 -1.93 30.16 -27.11
C ASP A 267 -3.36 29.69 -27.43
N ALA A 268 -3.88 30.11 -28.59
CA ALA A 268 -5.22 29.76 -29.03
C ALA A 268 -5.42 28.25 -29.29
N SER A 269 -4.33 27.52 -29.50
CA SER A 269 -4.32 26.06 -29.71
C SER A 269 -4.59 25.29 -28.41
N ILE A 270 -4.39 25.92 -27.25
CA ILE A 270 -4.53 25.29 -25.94
C ILE A 270 -5.91 25.61 -25.36
N LYS A 271 -6.79 24.62 -25.33
CA LYS A 271 -8.16 24.77 -24.81
C LYS A 271 -8.20 24.98 -23.29
N LYS A 272 -7.37 24.25 -22.53
CA LYS A 272 -7.38 24.26 -21.07
C LYS A 272 -6.03 23.80 -20.53
N ILE A 273 -5.57 24.43 -19.44
CA ILE A 273 -4.41 23.98 -18.66
C ILE A 273 -4.91 23.66 -17.25
N THR A 274 -4.52 22.50 -16.74
CA THR A 274 -4.85 22.06 -15.38
C THR A 274 -3.64 21.42 -14.73
N GLN A 275 -3.41 21.77 -13.46
CA GLN A 275 -2.47 21.09 -12.59
C GLN A 275 -3.26 20.18 -11.63
N PRO A 276 -3.43 18.88 -11.90
CA PRO A 276 -4.28 18.01 -11.08
C PRO A 276 -3.72 17.78 -9.67
N TYR A 277 -2.39 17.76 -9.50
CA TYR A 277 -1.72 17.43 -8.25
C TYR A 277 -0.89 18.60 -7.70
N ALA A 278 -0.57 18.58 -6.41
CA ALA A 278 0.30 19.58 -5.79
C ALA A 278 1.70 19.56 -6.42
N SER A 279 2.41 20.69 -6.37
CA SER A 279 3.81 20.70 -6.81
C SER A 279 4.67 19.92 -5.84
N PHE A 280 5.61 19.14 -6.36
CA PHE A 280 6.54 18.36 -5.57
C PHE A 280 7.95 18.98 -5.59
N GLY A 281 8.77 18.57 -4.63
CA GLY A 281 10.14 19.07 -4.47
C GLY A 281 10.20 20.55 -4.06
N GLY A 282 11.28 21.22 -4.48
CA GLY A 282 11.60 22.57 -4.04
C GLY A 282 12.22 22.58 -2.65
N ARG A 283 13.09 23.55 -2.39
CA ARG A 283 13.68 23.79 -1.07
C ARG A 283 13.55 25.28 -0.76
N LYS A 284 13.40 25.61 0.52
CA LYS A 284 13.51 26.98 0.99
C LYS A 284 14.93 27.49 0.74
N ALA A 285 15.06 28.81 0.60
CA ALA A 285 16.37 29.43 0.57
C ALA A 285 17.11 29.05 1.87
N GLU A 286 18.34 28.57 1.71
CA GLU A 286 19.20 28.14 2.81
C GLU A 286 19.46 29.31 3.77
N ASN A 287 19.35 29.07 5.07
CA ASN A 287 19.71 30.07 6.07
C ASN A 287 21.23 30.10 6.33
N GLU A 288 21.74 31.13 7.01
CA GLU A 288 23.20 31.27 7.24
C GLU A 288 23.79 30.07 8.02
N THR A 289 23.04 29.51 8.98
CA THR A 289 23.50 28.38 9.80
C THR A 289 23.57 27.08 8.98
N GLU A 290 22.56 26.81 8.17
CA GLU A 290 22.51 25.68 7.22
C GLU A 290 23.64 25.82 6.21
N PHE A 291 23.85 27.02 5.66
CA PHE A 291 24.95 27.31 4.73
C PHE A 291 26.32 27.00 5.36
N ARG A 292 26.56 27.47 6.58
CA ARG A 292 27.83 27.21 7.30
C ARG A 292 28.02 25.73 7.60
N THR A 293 26.94 25.03 7.92
CA THR A 293 26.94 23.58 8.13
C THR A 293 27.30 22.87 6.83
N ARG A 294 26.56 23.11 5.74
CA ARG A 294 26.79 22.49 4.43
C ARG A 294 28.19 22.76 3.90
N VAL A 295 28.73 23.98 4.04
CA VAL A 295 30.11 24.28 3.63
C VAL A 295 31.12 23.50 4.47
N SER A 296 30.92 23.41 5.78
CA SER A 296 31.81 22.65 6.66
C SER A 296 31.79 21.16 6.33
N GLU A 297 30.60 20.60 6.10
CA GLU A 297 30.42 19.21 5.67
C GLU A 297 31.11 18.99 4.31
N ARG A 298 30.84 19.85 3.33
CA ARG A 298 31.42 19.81 1.98
C ARG A 298 32.95 19.81 1.99
N LEU A 299 33.56 20.63 2.83
CA LEU A 299 35.02 20.72 2.96
C LEU A 299 35.62 19.46 3.59
N ARG A 300 34.87 18.78 4.46
CA ARG A 300 35.27 17.52 5.10
C ARG A 300 35.23 16.35 4.13
N HIS A 301 34.06 16.06 3.53
CA HIS A 301 33.90 14.90 2.65
C HIS A 301 34.41 15.14 1.21
N ARG A 302 34.61 16.41 0.82
CA ARG A 302 35.14 16.81 -0.51
C ARG A 302 34.41 16.17 -1.69
N ASN A 303 33.09 15.98 -1.54
CA ASN A 303 32.25 15.30 -2.51
C ASN A 303 32.67 13.85 -2.85
N ARG A 304 33.21 13.12 -1.88
CA ARG A 304 33.56 11.70 -2.03
C ARG A 304 32.96 10.92 -0.87
N ALA A 305 32.41 9.75 -1.18
CA ALA A 305 31.88 8.83 -0.20
C ALA A 305 33.00 7.85 0.22
N ILE A 306 33.63 8.10 1.37
CA ILE A 306 34.75 7.29 1.87
C ILE A 306 34.41 6.72 3.26
N THR A 307 34.10 7.59 4.22
CA THR A 307 33.72 7.17 5.57
C THR A 307 32.20 7.02 5.68
N MET A 308 31.71 6.23 6.65
CA MET A 308 30.27 6.04 6.89
C MET A 308 29.51 7.38 7.00
N TRP A 309 30.12 8.36 7.66
CA TRP A 309 29.56 9.69 7.81
C TRP A 309 29.45 10.45 6.46
N ASP A 310 30.41 10.26 5.56
CA ASP A 310 30.38 10.91 4.24
C ASP A 310 29.21 10.39 3.40
N TYR A 311 28.96 9.08 3.42
CA TYR A 311 27.79 8.48 2.75
C TYR A 311 26.49 9.09 3.29
N GLU A 312 26.32 9.08 4.62
CA GLU A 312 25.10 9.60 5.26
C GLU A 312 24.85 11.07 4.88
N ARG A 313 25.88 11.92 4.92
CA ARG A 313 25.75 13.35 4.61
C ARG A 313 25.52 13.63 3.13
N LEU A 314 26.15 12.89 2.22
CA LEU A 314 25.89 13.03 0.79
C LEU A 314 24.43 12.70 0.44
N VAL A 315 23.85 11.68 1.09
CA VAL A 315 22.42 11.35 0.90
C VAL A 315 21.53 12.44 1.48
N LEU A 316 21.74 12.85 2.74
CA LEU A 316 20.93 13.88 3.37
C LEU A 316 21.01 15.25 2.65
N GLU A 317 22.17 15.61 2.10
CA GLU A 317 22.34 16.83 1.29
C GLU A 317 21.54 16.74 -0.03
N ALA A 318 21.59 15.59 -0.70
CA ALA A 318 20.97 15.39 -2.01
C ALA A 318 19.45 15.17 -1.94
N PHE A 319 18.95 14.51 -0.89
CA PHE A 319 17.57 14.06 -0.78
C PHE A 319 16.89 14.59 0.49
N PRO A 320 16.25 15.77 0.45
CA PRO A 320 15.66 16.41 1.62
C PRO A 320 14.38 15.73 2.09
N GLN A 321 13.81 14.83 1.27
CA GLN A 321 12.73 13.95 1.68
C GLN A 321 13.19 12.84 2.63
N ILE A 322 14.50 12.58 2.74
CA ILE A 322 15.05 11.57 3.64
C ILE A 322 15.32 12.24 4.98
N TYR A 323 14.75 11.68 6.04
CA TYR A 323 14.92 12.18 7.40
C TYR A 323 16.20 11.63 8.04
N LYS A 324 16.43 10.33 7.89
CA LYS A 324 17.58 9.66 8.50
C LYS A 324 18.19 8.64 7.56
N VAL A 325 19.51 8.55 7.62
CA VAL A 325 20.30 7.58 6.87
C VAL A 325 21.24 6.88 7.81
N LYS A 326 21.38 5.56 7.66
CA LYS A 326 22.39 4.77 8.34
C LYS A 326 23.28 4.09 7.31
N CYS A 327 24.58 4.33 7.41
CA CYS A 327 25.57 3.59 6.63
C CYS A 327 26.11 2.42 7.47
N LEU A 328 26.05 1.22 6.90
CA LEU A 328 26.64 0.01 7.45
C LEU A 328 27.80 -0.45 6.56
N ASN A 329 28.99 -0.49 7.15
CA ASN A 329 30.18 -1.03 6.50
C ASN A 329 30.19 -2.56 6.54
N HIS A 330 30.89 -3.17 5.59
CA HIS A 330 31.06 -4.63 5.47
C HIS A 330 29.76 -5.44 5.48
N THR A 331 28.64 -4.80 5.15
CA THR A 331 27.32 -5.41 5.18
C THR A 331 26.87 -5.67 3.75
N ARG A 332 26.67 -6.95 3.42
CA ARG A 332 26.14 -7.40 2.14
C ARG A 332 24.67 -7.77 2.29
N TYR A 333 23.85 -7.28 1.37
CA TYR A 333 22.48 -7.74 1.15
C TYR A 333 22.46 -8.84 0.09
N GLU A 334 21.80 -9.97 0.40
CA GLU A 334 21.50 -11.05 -0.55
C GLU A 334 20.00 -11.33 -0.51
N PRO A 335 19.24 -11.11 -1.60
CA PRO A 335 17.83 -11.48 -1.64
C PRO A 335 17.69 -13.02 -1.62
N ASN A 336 16.81 -13.56 -0.77
CA ASN A 336 16.47 -14.98 -0.81
C ASN A 336 15.38 -15.28 -1.85
N GLU A 337 15.11 -16.57 -2.12
CA GLU A 337 14.09 -17.02 -3.08
C GLU A 337 12.65 -16.56 -2.73
N THR A 338 12.41 -16.18 -1.48
CA THR A 338 11.13 -15.63 -0.98
C THR A 338 11.11 -14.09 -0.94
N GLY A 339 12.14 -13.41 -1.46
CA GLY A 339 12.29 -11.96 -1.46
C GLY A 339 12.79 -11.33 -0.16
N ILE A 340 12.94 -12.09 0.93
CA ILE A 340 13.46 -11.59 2.20
C ILE A 340 14.98 -11.53 2.14
N GLY A 341 15.55 -10.34 2.35
CA GLY A 341 16.99 -10.12 2.33
C GLY A 341 17.73 -10.77 3.50
N ILE A 342 18.75 -11.57 3.19
CA ILE A 342 19.73 -12.05 4.15
C ILE A 342 20.86 -11.03 4.22
N TYR A 343 21.09 -10.47 5.41
CA TYR A 343 22.19 -9.55 5.66
C TYR A 343 23.39 -10.32 6.20
N ARG A 344 24.57 -10.11 5.59
CA ARG A 344 25.85 -10.64 6.07
C ARG A 344 26.75 -9.50 6.49
N GLU A 345 27.05 -9.40 7.78
CA GLU A 345 27.82 -8.31 8.40
C GLU A 345 29.35 -8.43 8.25
N LEU A 346 29.83 -9.51 7.63
CA LEU A 346 31.26 -9.82 7.45
C LEU A 346 31.62 -9.94 5.97
N ALA A 347 31.23 -8.95 5.17
CA ALA A 347 31.45 -8.91 3.73
C ALA A 347 32.26 -7.65 3.31
N PRO A 348 33.60 -7.71 3.34
CA PRO A 348 34.46 -6.61 2.90
C PRO A 348 34.14 -6.17 1.45
N GLY A 349 34.27 -4.88 1.16
CA GLY A 349 33.94 -4.30 -0.14
C GLY A 349 32.44 -4.05 -0.37
N HIS A 350 31.56 -4.49 0.54
CA HIS A 350 30.14 -4.17 0.51
C HIS A 350 29.79 -3.06 1.50
N VAL A 351 28.93 -2.14 1.07
CA VAL A 351 28.38 -1.06 1.90
C VAL A 351 26.87 -1.07 1.74
N THR A 352 26.14 -1.12 2.84
CA THR A 352 24.66 -1.02 2.82
C THR A 352 24.23 0.33 3.39
N ILE A 353 23.39 1.04 2.64
CA ILE A 353 22.78 2.30 3.04
C ILE A 353 21.31 2.06 3.33
N VAL A 354 20.86 2.51 4.49
CA VAL A 354 19.48 2.38 4.92
C VAL A 354 18.88 3.78 5.06
N ALA A 355 17.79 4.04 4.33
CA ALA A 355 17.18 5.37 4.28
C ALA A 355 15.75 5.34 4.86
N VAL A 356 15.45 6.32 5.72
CA VAL A 356 14.13 6.52 6.32
C VAL A 356 13.57 7.85 5.81
N PRO A 357 12.36 7.86 5.20
CA PRO A 357 11.78 9.07 4.66
C PRO A 357 11.28 9.99 5.78
N ASN A 358 11.09 11.25 5.44
CA ASN A 358 10.47 12.24 6.29
C ASN A 358 8.95 12.07 6.27
N LEU A 359 8.38 11.77 7.44
CA LEU A 359 6.96 11.52 7.65
C LEU A 359 6.08 12.77 7.45
N LEU A 360 6.66 13.98 7.52
CA LEU A 360 5.91 15.24 7.45
C LEU A 360 5.30 15.51 6.06
N ASN A 361 5.87 14.95 5.00
CA ASN A 361 5.49 15.24 3.62
C ASN A 361 4.97 14.01 2.86
N ASN A 362 4.90 12.84 3.50
CA ASN A 362 4.47 11.61 2.84
C ASN A 362 3.12 11.15 3.40
N ASN A 363 2.18 10.89 2.48
CA ASN A 363 0.99 10.08 2.75
C ASN A 363 1.42 8.60 2.92
N ALA A 364 2.28 8.33 3.90
CA ALA A 364 2.76 6.99 4.19
C ALA A 364 1.55 6.14 4.60
N ILE A 365 1.37 5.00 3.92
CA ILE A 365 0.27 4.05 4.18
C ILE A 365 0.33 3.54 5.61
N ASP A 366 1.54 3.42 6.17
CA ASP A 366 1.79 3.05 7.56
C ASP A 366 2.78 4.04 8.21
N PRO A 367 2.30 4.99 9.04
CA PRO A 367 3.15 5.94 9.76
C PRO A 367 4.15 5.29 10.73
N LEU A 368 3.85 4.09 11.24
CA LEU A 368 4.72 3.38 12.18
C LEU A 368 5.92 2.76 11.45
N ARG A 369 5.76 2.45 10.17
CA ARG A 369 6.77 1.83 9.31
C ARG A 369 7.05 2.70 8.08
N PRO A 370 7.76 3.83 8.26
CA PRO A 370 8.12 4.70 7.15
C PRO A 370 9.11 4.02 6.20
N TYR A 371 8.62 3.54 5.07
CA TYR A 371 9.46 3.03 4.00
C TYR A 371 9.75 4.10 2.94
N THR A 372 11.00 4.19 2.54
CA THR A 372 11.39 4.99 1.37
C THR A 372 10.90 4.28 0.11
N SER A 373 10.41 5.04 -0.86
CA SER A 373 9.94 4.45 -2.12
C SER A 373 11.10 3.77 -2.87
N LEU A 374 10.84 2.64 -3.53
CA LEU A 374 11.88 1.91 -4.28
C LEU A 374 12.57 2.80 -5.33
N GLY A 375 11.78 3.62 -6.04
CA GLY A 375 12.31 4.54 -7.05
C GLY A 375 13.18 5.66 -6.47
N GLU A 376 13.05 6.01 -5.18
CA GLU A 376 13.96 6.94 -4.50
C GLU A 376 15.24 6.25 -4.05
N LEU A 377 15.17 4.99 -3.58
CA LEU A 377 16.35 4.20 -3.26
C LEU A 377 17.25 4.02 -4.49
N ASP A 378 16.68 3.78 -5.67
CA ASP A 378 17.42 3.72 -6.94
C ASP A 378 18.13 5.04 -7.27
N LEU A 379 17.49 6.18 -7.02
CA LEU A 379 18.11 7.49 -7.21
C LEU A 379 19.26 7.72 -6.22
N ILE A 380 19.07 7.32 -4.97
CA ILE A 380 20.12 7.39 -3.94
C ILE A 380 21.31 6.54 -4.35
N LYS A 381 21.07 5.31 -4.82
CA LYS A 381 22.10 4.40 -5.31
C LYS A 381 22.88 5.00 -6.47
N ALA A 382 22.18 5.40 -7.54
CA ALA A 382 22.82 6.01 -8.72
C ALA A 382 23.58 7.30 -8.37
N ARG A 383 23.10 8.08 -7.40
CA ARG A 383 23.78 9.29 -6.93
C ARG A 383 25.07 8.95 -6.18
N LEU A 384 25.04 7.97 -5.29
CA LEU A 384 26.20 7.56 -4.50
C LEU A 384 27.26 6.90 -5.36
N GLU A 385 26.88 6.06 -6.33
CA GLU A 385 27.79 5.39 -7.25
C GLU A 385 28.72 6.37 -7.99
N GLN A 386 28.26 7.60 -8.26
CA GLN A 386 29.07 8.66 -8.87
C GLN A 386 30.19 9.21 -7.96
N HIS A 387 30.09 9.02 -6.64
CA HIS A 387 31.03 9.56 -5.65
C HIS A 387 31.78 8.47 -4.87
N THR A 388 31.49 7.20 -5.14
CA THR A 388 32.15 6.04 -4.54
C THR A 388 33.25 5.48 -5.43
N SER A 389 34.13 4.65 -4.86
CA SER A 389 35.09 3.86 -5.63
C SER A 389 34.41 2.71 -6.36
N GLU A 390 34.88 2.37 -7.57
CA GLU A 390 34.41 1.21 -8.36
C GLU A 390 34.65 -0.15 -7.66
N LEU A 391 35.51 -0.18 -6.65
CA LEU A 391 35.78 -1.39 -5.85
C LEU A 391 34.70 -1.67 -4.78
N VAL A 392 33.76 -0.75 -4.58
CA VAL A 392 32.72 -0.86 -3.57
C VAL A 392 31.41 -1.30 -4.23
N THR A 393 30.84 -2.39 -3.72
CA THR A 393 29.48 -2.81 -4.09
C THR A 393 28.48 -2.17 -3.13
N LEU A 394 27.70 -1.23 -3.64
CA LEU A 394 26.71 -0.49 -2.87
C LEU A 394 25.34 -1.17 -2.88
N HIS A 395 24.75 -1.33 -1.70
CA HIS A 395 23.36 -1.75 -1.50
C HIS A 395 22.59 -0.59 -0.86
N VAL A 396 21.39 -0.30 -1.34
CA VAL A 396 20.55 0.80 -0.82
C VAL A 396 19.18 0.23 -0.56
N GLU A 397 18.86 0.02 0.72
CA GLU A 397 17.72 -0.77 1.15
C GLU A 397 16.86 0.00 2.15
N ASN A 398 15.63 -0.48 2.32
CA ASN A 398 14.74 -0.01 3.37
C ASN A 398 15.12 -0.61 4.75
N PRO A 399 14.81 0.08 5.86
CA PRO A 399 14.99 -0.46 7.19
C PRO A 399 14.09 -1.68 7.43
N VAL A 400 14.55 -2.59 8.31
CA VAL A 400 13.74 -3.70 8.79
C VAL A 400 13.00 -3.24 10.05
N PHE A 401 11.67 -3.20 10.00
CA PHE A 401 10.88 -2.85 11.18
C PHE A 401 10.52 -4.11 11.97
N GLU A 402 10.96 -4.16 13.21
CA GLU A 402 10.67 -5.25 14.14
C GLU A 402 9.63 -4.78 15.15
N THR A 403 8.55 -5.55 15.34
CA THR A 403 7.42 -5.08 16.17
C THR A 403 7.46 -5.59 17.59
N ILE A 404 7.16 -4.70 18.52
CA ILE A 404 6.89 -5.01 19.92
C ILE A 404 5.38 -5.01 20.17
N SER A 405 4.89 -6.09 20.74
CA SER A 405 3.50 -6.22 21.21
C SER A 405 3.49 -6.57 22.69
N THR A 406 2.46 -6.12 23.39
CA THR A 406 2.32 -6.31 24.83
C THR A 406 0.99 -6.98 25.15
N GLU A 407 0.99 -7.86 26.14
CA GLU A 407 -0.21 -8.47 26.70
C GLU A 407 -0.18 -8.29 28.21
N PHE A 408 -1.18 -7.64 28.80
CA PHE A 408 -1.23 -7.42 30.24
C PHE A 408 -2.65 -7.18 30.76
N SER A 409 -2.81 -7.40 32.06
CA SER A 409 -4.04 -7.07 32.78
C SER A 409 -3.87 -5.77 33.56
N VAL A 410 -4.85 -4.86 33.49
CA VAL A 410 -4.77 -3.56 34.14
C VAL A 410 -6.00 -3.30 35.00
N ARG A 411 -5.80 -2.73 36.19
CA ARG A 411 -6.86 -2.16 37.01
C ARG A 411 -6.89 -0.65 36.80
N PHE A 412 -8.06 -0.14 36.45
CA PHE A 412 -8.28 1.29 36.32
C PHE A 412 -8.84 1.89 37.63
N ARG A 413 -8.59 3.17 37.87
CA ARG A 413 -9.08 3.88 39.06
C ARG A 413 -10.61 3.99 39.07
N GLN A 414 -11.21 4.13 40.25
CA GLN A 414 -12.67 4.23 40.37
C GLN A 414 -13.23 5.46 39.63
N GLY A 415 -14.36 5.27 38.94
CA GLY A 415 -15.08 6.34 38.24
C GLY A 415 -14.66 6.60 36.79
N VAL A 416 -13.77 5.76 36.23
CA VAL A 416 -13.33 5.86 34.83
C VAL A 416 -14.02 4.83 33.93
N ASP A 417 -14.20 5.17 32.66
CA ASP A 417 -14.74 4.25 31.65
C ASP A 417 -13.62 3.33 31.12
N GLU A 418 -13.63 2.07 31.56
CA GLU A 418 -12.62 1.07 31.20
C GLU A 418 -12.44 0.93 29.68
N ALA A 419 -13.54 0.96 28.90
CA ALA A 419 -13.47 0.75 27.45
C ALA A 419 -12.78 1.92 26.75
N PHE A 420 -13.03 3.15 27.21
CA PHE A 420 -12.38 4.35 26.69
C PHE A 420 -10.88 4.35 27.00
N TYR A 421 -10.51 4.07 28.25
CA TYR A 421 -9.10 4.10 28.68
C TYR A 421 -8.27 2.93 28.16
N ILE A 422 -8.87 1.80 27.81
CA ILE A 422 -8.18 0.74 27.05
C ILE A 422 -7.73 1.29 25.69
N GLY A 423 -8.64 1.91 24.94
CA GLY A 423 -8.31 2.49 23.63
C GLY A 423 -7.28 3.61 23.74
N GLN A 424 -7.41 4.47 24.74
CA GLN A 424 -6.43 5.53 25.01
C GLN A 424 -5.04 4.96 25.37
N LEU A 425 -4.98 3.98 26.28
CA LEU A 425 -3.72 3.37 26.70
C LEU A 425 -3.02 2.65 25.54
N GLN A 426 -3.76 1.97 24.67
CA GLN A 426 -3.20 1.38 23.45
C GLN A 426 -2.58 2.44 22.54
N GLN A 427 -3.26 3.57 22.32
CA GLN A 427 -2.72 4.67 21.51
C GLN A 427 -1.49 5.31 22.14
N GLU A 428 -1.48 5.48 23.46
CA GLU A 428 -0.34 6.01 24.20
C GLU A 428 0.88 5.08 24.15
N LEU A 429 0.68 3.77 24.26
CA LEU A 429 1.75 2.78 24.07
C LEU A 429 2.34 2.84 22.66
N VAL A 430 1.49 2.95 21.63
CA VAL A 430 1.92 3.12 20.24
C VAL A 430 2.75 4.40 20.08
N LYS A 431 2.31 5.50 20.68
CA LYS A 431 3.04 6.77 20.66
C LYS A 431 4.37 6.72 21.41
N PHE A 432 4.43 6.00 22.53
CA PHE A 432 5.65 5.85 23.32
C PHE A 432 6.72 5.00 22.62
N LEU A 433 6.29 3.89 22.00
CA LEU A 433 7.18 2.99 21.27
C LEU A 433 7.60 3.55 19.91
N SER A 434 6.84 4.46 19.32
CA SER A 434 7.11 5.03 18.00
C SER A 434 6.83 6.54 17.96
N PRO A 435 7.60 7.36 18.70
CA PRO A 435 7.31 8.79 18.86
C PRO A 435 7.45 9.58 17.55
N TRP A 436 8.35 9.15 16.66
CA TRP A 436 8.56 9.78 15.35
C TRP A 436 7.32 9.75 14.44
N ALA A 437 6.37 8.83 14.69
CA ALA A 437 5.13 8.75 13.92
C ALA A 437 4.12 9.85 14.28
N PHE A 438 4.30 10.52 15.42
CA PHE A 438 3.31 11.46 15.97
C PHE A 438 3.89 12.82 16.36
N GLU A 439 5.17 12.89 16.72
CA GLU A 439 5.82 14.10 17.22
C GLU A 439 6.96 14.56 16.30
N GLU A 440 6.93 15.83 15.92
CA GLU A 440 7.94 16.42 15.06
C GLU A 440 9.29 16.51 15.79
N GLY A 441 10.36 16.04 15.15
CA GLY A 441 11.74 16.18 15.63
C GLY A 441 12.22 15.09 16.60
N MET A 442 11.42 14.05 16.83
CA MET A 442 11.88 12.87 17.59
C MET A 442 12.79 11.98 16.73
N ASP A 443 13.92 11.55 17.32
CA ASP A 443 14.93 10.79 16.58
C ASP A 443 14.55 9.30 16.43
N ILE A 444 14.80 8.73 15.25
CA ILE A 444 14.58 7.31 14.96
C ILE A 444 15.85 6.55 15.30
N ALA A 445 15.86 5.77 16.37
CA ALA A 445 17.04 4.98 16.74
C ALA A 445 17.14 3.73 15.84
N PHE A 446 18.29 3.56 15.18
CA PHE A 446 18.66 2.30 14.54
C PHE A 446 19.24 1.36 15.59
N GLY A 447 18.80 0.11 15.57
CA GLY A 447 19.11 -0.86 16.61
C GLY A 447 18.52 -0.46 17.96
N GLY A 448 19.17 -0.94 19.03
CA GLY A 448 18.76 -0.65 20.40
C GLY A 448 17.98 -1.78 21.05
N SER A 449 17.56 -1.53 22.28
CA SER A 449 16.78 -2.48 23.06
C SER A 449 15.75 -1.76 23.92
N ILE A 450 14.60 -2.41 24.08
CA ILE A 450 13.50 -1.94 24.91
C ILE A 450 13.34 -2.94 26.05
N HIS A 451 13.39 -2.43 27.27
CA HIS A 451 13.19 -3.21 28.47
C HIS A 451 11.71 -3.23 28.85
N LYS A 452 11.24 -4.41 29.26
CA LYS A 452 9.89 -4.63 29.74
C LYS A 452 9.56 -3.73 30.94
N SER A 453 10.51 -3.50 31.84
CA SER A 453 10.36 -2.61 32.99
C SER A 453 10.00 -1.19 32.58
N THR A 454 10.63 -0.64 31.53
CA THR A 454 10.33 0.71 31.03
C THR A 454 8.89 0.84 30.54
N LEU A 455 8.33 -0.22 29.96
CA LEU A 455 6.92 -0.23 29.54
C LEU A 455 5.97 -0.39 30.72
N ILE A 456 6.35 -1.17 31.74
CA ILE A 456 5.58 -1.28 32.99
C ILE A 456 5.53 0.08 33.69
N ASP A 457 6.68 0.71 33.89
CA ASP A 457 6.80 2.04 34.52
C ASP A 457 5.94 3.07 33.76
N PHE A 458 6.00 3.07 32.43
CA PHE A 458 5.20 3.96 31.59
C PHE A 458 3.68 3.79 31.79
N VAL A 459 3.20 2.54 31.91
CA VAL A 459 1.78 2.26 32.12
C VAL A 459 1.34 2.62 33.54
N GLU A 460 2.17 2.34 34.54
CA GLU A 460 1.87 2.65 35.96
C GLU A 460 1.84 4.15 36.25
N GLU A 461 2.65 4.95 35.56
CA GLU A 461 2.65 6.42 35.72
C GLU A 461 1.37 7.09 35.19
N ARG A 462 0.48 6.37 34.51
CA ARG A 462 -0.77 6.95 33.99
C ARG A 462 -1.76 7.23 35.11
N GLY A 463 -2.23 8.47 35.18
CA GLY A 463 -3.12 8.93 36.25
C GLY A 463 -4.47 8.21 36.36
N TYR A 464 -4.87 7.43 35.34
CA TYR A 464 -6.09 6.61 35.33
C TYR A 464 -5.84 5.12 35.63
N VAL A 465 -4.57 4.69 35.73
CA VAL A 465 -4.16 3.33 36.11
C VAL A 465 -3.97 3.26 37.63
N ASP A 466 -4.36 2.12 38.20
CA ASP A 466 -4.15 1.78 39.60
C ASP A 466 -2.95 0.81 39.74
N TYR A 467 -3.04 -0.36 39.10
CA TYR A 467 -1.94 -1.32 39.03
C TYR A 467 -2.02 -2.21 37.78
N VAL A 468 -0.89 -2.86 37.45
CA VAL A 468 -0.74 -3.76 36.30
C VAL A 468 -0.35 -5.16 36.77
N THR A 469 -0.87 -6.21 36.13
CA THR A 469 -0.49 -7.61 36.41
C THR A 469 -0.29 -8.40 35.12
N ASN A 470 0.42 -9.53 35.21
CA ASN A 470 0.67 -10.46 34.09
C ASN A 470 1.22 -9.78 32.83
N PHE A 471 2.12 -8.80 32.99
CA PHE A 471 2.71 -8.11 31.85
C PHE A 471 3.60 -9.07 31.07
N LYS A 472 3.36 -9.18 29.77
CA LYS A 472 4.17 -9.94 28.81
C LYS A 472 4.54 -9.05 27.64
N MET A 473 5.77 -9.19 27.17
CA MET A 473 6.29 -8.47 26.02
C MET A 473 6.73 -9.47 24.96
N TYR A 474 6.24 -9.30 23.74
CA TYR A 474 6.57 -10.13 22.60
C TYR A 474 7.29 -9.32 21.54
N HIS A 475 8.35 -9.90 20.99
CA HIS A 475 9.13 -9.34 19.89
C HIS A 475 8.84 -10.15 18.62
N THR A 476 8.50 -9.48 17.53
CA THR A 476 8.36 -10.10 16.21
C THR A 476 9.45 -9.55 15.31
N ASP A 477 10.34 -10.43 14.85
CA ASP A 477 11.44 -10.07 13.98
C ASP A 477 10.98 -9.67 12.56
N GLY A 478 11.91 -9.21 11.73
CA GLY A 478 11.65 -8.84 10.33
C GLY A 478 11.14 -9.99 9.45
N ASN A 479 11.26 -11.25 9.90
CA ASN A 479 10.76 -12.44 9.22
C ASN A 479 9.34 -12.82 9.68
N GLY A 480 8.73 -12.04 10.57
CA GLY A 480 7.42 -12.32 11.13
C GLY A 480 7.42 -13.40 12.21
N LYS A 481 8.58 -13.82 12.71
CA LYS A 481 8.67 -14.82 13.79
C LYS A 481 8.45 -14.14 15.13
N LYS A 482 7.35 -14.49 15.80
CA LYS A 482 7.02 -14.00 17.14
C LYS A 482 7.78 -14.78 18.21
N SER A 483 8.40 -14.06 19.14
CA SER A 483 9.08 -14.61 20.31
C SER A 483 8.09 -15.05 21.40
N GLY A 484 8.60 -15.74 22.43
CA GLY A 484 7.91 -15.85 23.72
C GLY A 484 7.92 -14.54 24.51
N ASP A 485 7.52 -14.59 25.78
CA ASP A 485 7.66 -13.46 26.70
C ASP A 485 9.15 -13.16 26.95
N LEU A 486 9.53 -11.89 26.81
CA LEU A 486 10.90 -11.41 26.95
C LEU A 486 10.96 -10.26 27.94
N ASP A 487 12.02 -10.21 28.76
CA ASP A 487 12.29 -9.06 29.62
C ASP A 487 13.00 -7.91 28.88
N GLN A 488 13.68 -8.23 27.77
CA GLN A 488 14.36 -7.28 26.91
C GLN A 488 14.17 -7.70 25.44
N ALA A 489 13.63 -6.80 24.62
CA ALA A 489 13.59 -6.94 23.18
C ALA A 489 14.74 -6.13 22.60
N ALA A 490 15.69 -6.78 21.94
CA ALA A 490 16.78 -6.13 21.21
C ALA A 490 16.59 -6.33 19.72
N ALA A 491 16.91 -5.30 18.94
CA ALA A 491 16.88 -5.35 17.48
C ALA A 491 17.79 -6.49 16.97
N ALA A 492 17.27 -7.33 16.06
CA ALA A 492 18.02 -8.49 15.56
C ALA A 492 19.15 -8.10 14.60
N LEU A 493 19.00 -6.98 13.88
CA LEU A 493 19.99 -6.45 12.94
C LEU A 493 20.36 -5.00 13.28
N PRO A 494 21.57 -4.52 12.93
CA PRO A 494 21.98 -3.12 13.08
C PRO A 494 21.14 -2.13 12.26
N LEU A 495 20.50 -2.60 11.18
CA LEU A 495 19.57 -1.80 10.37
C LEU A 495 18.12 -1.85 10.87
N SER A 496 17.83 -2.69 11.86
CA SER A 496 16.47 -2.85 12.34
C SER A 496 16.05 -1.67 13.21
N ILE A 497 14.77 -1.33 13.13
CA ILE A 497 14.14 -0.30 13.97
C ILE A 497 13.02 -0.99 14.74
N LEU A 498 13.05 -0.90 16.06
CA LEU A 498 12.00 -1.42 16.93
C LEU A 498 10.79 -0.48 16.87
N VAL A 499 9.62 -0.99 16.53
CA VAL A 499 8.39 -0.20 16.39
C VAL A 499 7.24 -0.84 17.17
N SER A 500 6.22 -0.03 17.45
CA SER A 500 5.00 -0.55 18.06
C SER A 500 4.25 -1.48 17.11
N ALA A 501 3.60 -2.52 17.65
CA ALA A 501 2.48 -3.13 16.95
C ALA A 501 1.35 -2.08 16.75
N GLN A 502 0.45 -2.33 15.80
CA GLN A 502 -0.77 -1.52 15.67
C GLN A 502 -1.57 -1.57 16.98
N THR A 503 -2.48 -0.61 17.19
CA THR A 503 -3.28 -0.48 18.42
C THR A 503 -3.94 -1.80 18.86
N SER A 504 -4.45 -2.59 17.92
CA SER A 504 -5.06 -3.91 18.16
C SER A 504 -4.07 -5.01 18.56
N GLY A 505 -2.77 -4.83 18.32
CA GLY A 505 -1.72 -5.75 18.69
C GLY A 505 -1.34 -5.69 20.18
N HIS A 506 -1.80 -4.68 20.91
CA HIS A 506 -1.64 -4.58 22.36
C HIS A 506 -2.88 -5.14 23.06
N ALA A 507 -2.74 -6.33 23.64
CA ALA A 507 -3.83 -7.01 24.33
C ALA A 507 -3.92 -6.51 25.79
N ILE A 508 -4.98 -5.77 26.11
CA ILE A 508 -5.20 -5.21 27.45
C ILE A 508 -6.49 -5.80 28.01
N THR A 509 -6.39 -6.51 29.13
CA THR A 509 -7.55 -7.08 29.82
C THR A 509 -7.87 -6.32 31.10
N PRO A 510 -9.05 -5.69 31.23
CA PRO A 510 -9.41 -5.00 32.46
C PRO A 510 -9.66 -6.01 33.59
N ILE A 511 -9.16 -5.71 34.78
CA ILE A 511 -9.42 -6.50 35.98
C ILE A 511 -10.73 -6.01 36.59
N SER A 512 -11.82 -6.73 36.35
CA SER A 512 -13.14 -6.44 36.91
C SER A 512 -13.36 -7.31 38.16
N GLY A 513 -13.08 -6.79 39.36
CA GLY A 513 -13.40 -7.49 40.61
C GLY A 513 -12.72 -6.89 41.83
N GLU A 514 -13.44 -6.84 42.96
CA GLU A 514 -12.85 -6.71 44.30
C GLU A 514 -11.96 -7.95 44.53
N LEU A 515 -10.76 -7.73 45.05
CA LEU A 515 -9.91 -8.82 45.52
C LEU A 515 -10.66 -9.49 46.68
N ASP A 516 -11.04 -10.76 46.52
CA ASP A 516 -11.30 -11.63 47.66
C ASP A 516 -9.97 -11.70 48.44
N GLU A 517 -9.97 -11.11 49.64
CA GLU A 517 -8.86 -11.07 50.61
C GLU A 517 -8.36 -12.47 51.03
#